data_AF-A0A965EW47-F1
#
_entry.id   AF-A0A965EW47-F1
#
_cell.length_a   1.000
_cell.length_b   1.000
_cell.length_c   1.000
_cell.angle_alpha   90.00
_cell.angle_beta   90.00
_cell.angle_gamma   90.00
#
_symmetry.space_group_name_H-M   'P 1'
#
loop_
_entity.id
_entity.type
_entity.pdbx_description
1 polymer ?
#
loop_
_entity_poly.entity_id
_entity_poly.type
_entity_poly.pdbx_seq_one_letter_code
_entity_poly.pdbx_strand_id
1 'polypeptide(L)'
;MRIAWRRSPTSAAVLALSVVLALGLSACGRETDGAGQPAQSVLVERRACTVDLPAQWTEAIATSRVDAGGTSSSPRAVSPTGEVVAIRDSGPTHDLLLIGTDKSVRELAALPEPDEFVIGGVGIDDRWIVFEVVRSPRNANGVLPEVVRLELIDRQTGVQSTVAEQSAGDAAASPERNVLDGFALSGGKVYWITRDEYNGDNGVAHSFDPVTGDRADIASGPIRDIRTGSEWSGLPATLPTEVAGLSAEERALLGTDGTAFGWISSAPEGGAGIGYWSPQTGVVTVSGVDVEVTEFLRPALVFDSLVIIDAGGSTTSLGYSATIVDTRTGAVVRLTPRVTGQYDAVVGARDGTLALRLWAGPGGRVKQPDYAVGMLRPGTLTSLAC
;
A
#
# COMPACT_ATOMS: atom_id res chain seq x y z
N MET A 1 16.69 43.02 -17.08
CA MET A 1 17.15 41.66 -16.73
C MET A 1 15.90 40.82 -16.47
N ARG A 2 15.49 39.99 -17.44
CA ARG A 2 14.27 39.18 -17.38
C ARG A 2 14.64 37.82 -16.77
N ILE A 3 14.10 37.50 -15.59
CA ILE A 3 14.26 36.17 -14.99
C ILE A 3 13.26 35.24 -15.69
N ALA A 4 13.78 34.34 -16.49
CA ALA A 4 13.01 33.31 -17.18
C ALA A 4 12.55 32.26 -16.15
N TRP A 5 11.24 32.15 -15.98
CA TRP A 5 10.61 31.02 -15.29
C TRP A 5 10.85 29.75 -16.11
N ARG A 6 11.84 28.94 -15.70
CA ARG A 6 11.87 27.53 -16.11
C ARG A 6 10.72 26.84 -15.40
N ARG A 7 9.74 26.38 -16.18
CA ARG A 7 8.76 25.40 -15.74
C ARG A 7 9.51 24.10 -15.49
N SER A 8 9.77 23.77 -14.23
CA SER A 8 10.22 22.43 -13.82
C SER A 8 8.98 21.54 -13.69
N PRO A 9 8.93 20.37 -14.35
CA PRO A 9 7.96 19.34 -14.00
C PRO A 9 8.57 18.55 -12.84
N THR A 10 8.37 19.01 -11.61
CA THR A 10 8.76 18.24 -10.41
C THR A 10 7.52 18.08 -9.55
N SER A 11 6.71 17.08 -9.91
CA SER A 11 5.76 16.48 -8.97
C SER A 11 6.47 15.29 -8.36
N ALA A 12 6.92 15.46 -7.11
CA ALA A 12 7.50 14.41 -6.31
C ALA A 12 6.48 13.28 -6.09
N ALA A 13 6.64 12.17 -6.79
CA ALA A 13 6.01 10.92 -6.42
C ALA A 13 6.83 10.31 -5.28
N VAL A 14 6.34 10.47 -4.04
CA VAL A 14 6.74 9.58 -2.94
C VAL A 14 6.13 8.22 -3.29
N LEU A 15 6.88 7.40 -4.02
CA LEU A 15 6.54 6.01 -4.29
C LEU A 15 6.71 5.27 -2.96
N ALA A 16 5.61 4.99 -2.28
CA ALA A 16 5.61 4.07 -1.15
C ALA A 16 6.24 2.76 -1.63
N LEU A 17 7.38 2.41 -1.04
CA LEU A 17 8.07 1.14 -1.22
C LEU A 17 7.14 0.02 -0.76
N SER A 18 6.23 -0.42 -1.62
CA SER A 18 5.44 -1.62 -1.38
C SER A 18 6.26 -2.82 -1.86
N VAL A 19 7.45 -2.99 -1.28
CA VAL A 19 8.21 -4.22 -1.47
C VAL A 19 7.43 -5.31 -0.78
N VAL A 20 6.94 -6.26 -1.58
CA VAL A 20 6.32 -7.49 -1.13
C VAL A 20 7.38 -8.30 -0.39
N LEU A 21 7.44 -8.07 0.90
CA LEU A 21 8.03 -8.95 1.88
C LEU A 21 6.94 -9.20 2.90
N ALA A 22 6.03 -10.11 2.55
CA ALA A 22 5.01 -10.62 3.46
C ALA A 22 4.88 -12.11 3.19
N LEU A 23 5.84 -12.89 3.69
CA LEU A 23 5.73 -14.34 3.76
C LEU A 23 6.11 -14.80 5.16
N GLY A 24 5.21 -14.51 6.11
CA GLY A 24 5.10 -15.27 7.35
C GLY A 24 3.99 -16.30 7.16
N LEU A 25 4.33 -17.49 6.65
CA LEU A 25 3.43 -18.63 6.72
C LEU A 25 3.27 -19.01 8.19
N SER A 26 2.11 -18.74 8.78
CA SER A 26 1.68 -19.34 10.04
C SER A 26 1.36 -20.82 9.81
N ALA A 27 2.41 -21.62 9.62
CA ALA A 27 2.34 -23.07 9.73
C ALA A 27 2.24 -23.45 11.21
N CYS A 28 1.04 -23.31 11.79
CA CYS A 28 0.65 -24.06 12.98
C CYS A 28 -0.36 -25.12 12.55
N GLY A 29 0.10 -26.36 12.58
CA GLY A 29 -0.53 -27.50 11.94
C GLY A 29 -1.86 -27.88 12.56
N ARG A 30 -2.81 -28.20 11.68
CA ARG A 30 -3.66 -29.37 11.90
C ARG A 30 -3.05 -30.50 11.09
N GLU A 31 -2.43 -31.43 11.80
CA GLU A 31 -1.98 -32.71 11.27
C GLU A 31 -3.23 -33.45 10.76
N THR A 32 -3.46 -33.41 9.46
CA THR A 32 -4.28 -34.39 8.75
C THR A 32 -3.37 -35.06 7.74
N ASP A 33 -3.00 -36.30 8.06
CA ASP A 33 -2.30 -37.21 7.16
C ASP A 33 -3.00 -37.26 5.81
N GLY A 34 -2.30 -36.77 4.80
CA GLY A 34 -2.74 -36.74 3.41
C GLY A 34 -1.69 -36.01 2.60
N ALA A 35 -0.68 -36.74 2.13
CA ALA A 35 0.29 -36.25 1.16
C ALA A 35 -0.46 -35.86 -0.13
N GLY A 36 -0.96 -34.63 -0.17
CA GLY A 36 -1.52 -34.02 -1.36
C GLY A 36 -0.37 -33.72 -2.31
N GLN A 37 -0.35 -34.45 -3.41
CA GLN A 37 0.47 -34.14 -4.59
C GLN A 37 0.34 -32.63 -4.90
N PRO A 38 1.44 -31.89 -5.15
CA PRO A 38 1.32 -30.50 -5.57
C PRO A 38 0.48 -30.47 -6.85
N ALA A 39 -0.65 -29.78 -6.80
CA ALA A 39 -1.53 -29.63 -7.94
C ALA A 39 -0.71 -29.04 -9.10
N GLN A 40 -0.80 -29.65 -10.28
CA GLN A 40 -0.27 -29.04 -11.51
C GLN A 40 -0.78 -27.59 -11.58
N SER A 41 0.12 -26.64 -11.84
CA SER A 41 -0.28 -25.25 -12.03
C SER A 41 -1.17 -25.17 -13.27
N VAL A 42 -2.48 -25.08 -13.03
CA VAL A 42 -3.46 -24.86 -14.09
C VAL A 42 -3.35 -23.39 -14.47
N LEU A 43 -2.92 -23.10 -15.70
CA LEU A 43 -3.06 -21.78 -16.27
C LEU A 43 -4.51 -21.62 -16.74
N VAL A 44 -5.23 -20.67 -16.15
CA VAL A 44 -6.60 -20.31 -16.55
C VAL A 44 -6.58 -18.95 -17.24
N GLU A 45 -6.92 -18.93 -18.52
CA GLU A 45 -7.04 -17.68 -19.28
C GLU A 45 -8.50 -17.22 -19.34
N ARG A 46 -8.71 -15.92 -19.13
CA ARG A 46 -10.02 -15.27 -19.21
C ARG A 46 -9.94 -13.99 -20.02
N ARG A 47 -11.08 -13.58 -20.57
CA ARG A 47 -11.26 -12.26 -21.17
C ARG A 47 -12.06 -11.38 -20.23
N ALA A 48 -11.67 -10.12 -20.14
CA ALA A 48 -12.37 -9.11 -19.37
C ALA A 48 -13.79 -8.93 -19.91
N CYS A 49 -14.76 -8.87 -19.01
CA CYS A 49 -16.12 -8.40 -19.29
C CYS A 49 -16.44 -7.24 -18.34
N THR A 50 -16.76 -6.07 -18.87
CA THR A 50 -17.14 -4.93 -18.02
C THR A 50 -18.55 -5.13 -17.50
N VAL A 51 -18.74 -4.99 -16.18
CA VAL A 51 -20.04 -5.12 -15.52
C VAL A 51 -20.27 -3.96 -14.56
N ASP A 52 -21.54 -3.69 -14.25
CA ASP A 52 -21.92 -2.69 -13.26
C ASP A 52 -21.64 -3.19 -11.83
N LEU A 53 -21.32 -2.26 -10.92
CA LEU A 53 -21.15 -2.57 -9.50
C LEU A 53 -22.50 -3.05 -8.91
N PRO A 54 -22.60 -4.28 -8.36
CA PRO A 54 -23.85 -4.75 -7.79
C PRO A 54 -24.35 -3.87 -6.64
N ALA A 55 -25.67 -3.76 -6.49
CA ALA A 55 -26.27 -2.96 -5.41
C ALA A 55 -25.79 -3.39 -4.01
N GLN A 56 -25.61 -4.69 -3.80
CA GLN A 56 -25.07 -5.24 -2.54
C GLN A 56 -23.67 -4.73 -2.24
N TRP A 57 -22.81 -4.55 -3.25
CA TRP A 57 -21.49 -3.97 -3.04
C TRP A 57 -21.59 -2.50 -2.61
N THR A 58 -22.50 -1.74 -3.22
CA THR A 58 -22.75 -0.35 -2.84
C THR A 58 -23.22 -0.24 -1.39
N GLU A 59 -24.12 -1.14 -0.96
CA GLU A 59 -24.60 -1.22 0.42
C GLU A 59 -23.50 -1.67 1.39
N ALA A 60 -22.70 -2.67 1.02
CA ALA A 60 -21.57 -3.13 1.81
C ALA A 60 -20.55 -1.99 2.03
N ILE A 61 -20.21 -1.24 0.97
CA ILE A 61 -19.32 -0.07 1.08
C ILE A 61 -19.91 0.97 2.02
N ALA A 62 -21.19 1.32 1.86
CA ALA A 62 -21.83 2.33 2.70
C ALA A 62 -21.87 1.92 4.18
N THR A 63 -22.18 0.65 4.47
CA THR A 63 -22.26 0.11 5.83
C THR A 63 -20.89 -0.21 6.44
N SER A 64 -19.84 -0.30 5.62
CA SER A 64 -18.46 -0.53 6.06
C SER A 64 -17.85 0.61 6.85
N ARG A 65 -18.46 1.81 6.80
CA ARG A 65 -17.95 3.02 7.43
C ARG A 65 -17.72 2.84 8.94
N VAL A 66 -16.62 3.41 9.40
CA VAL A 66 -16.21 3.52 10.79
C VAL A 66 -16.11 5.00 11.14
N ASP A 67 -16.70 5.39 12.26
CA ASP A 67 -16.50 6.71 12.85
C ASP A 67 -15.25 6.67 13.74
N ALA A 68 -14.16 7.22 13.22
CA ALA A 68 -12.88 7.32 13.93
C ALA A 68 -12.76 8.61 14.77
N GLY A 69 -13.79 9.47 14.75
CA GLY A 69 -13.72 10.84 15.24
C GLY A 69 -12.80 11.73 14.40
N GLY A 70 -12.64 12.99 14.85
CA GLY A 70 -11.85 14.00 14.15
C GLY A 70 -12.56 14.60 12.94
N THR A 71 -11.84 15.44 12.18
CA THR A 71 -12.36 16.04 10.94
C THR A 71 -12.21 15.11 9.75
N SER A 72 -11.13 14.33 9.71
CA SER A 72 -10.87 13.41 8.61
C SER A 72 -10.11 12.19 9.12
N SER A 73 -10.41 11.02 8.59
CA SER A 73 -9.69 9.78 8.86
C SER A 73 -9.39 9.04 7.56
N SER A 74 -8.22 8.42 7.48
CA SER A 74 -7.75 7.77 6.26
C SER A 74 -7.02 6.49 6.60
N PRO A 75 -7.45 5.33 6.06
CA PRO A 75 -6.72 4.09 6.30
C PRO A 75 -5.33 4.16 5.67
N ARG A 76 -4.41 3.36 6.17
CA ARG A 76 -3.02 3.27 5.69
C ARG A 76 -2.56 1.83 5.52
N ALA A 77 -2.94 0.94 6.43
CA ALA A 77 -2.50 -0.44 6.40
C ALA A 77 -3.55 -1.39 6.99
N VAL A 78 -3.45 -2.67 6.65
CA VAL A 78 -4.31 -3.75 7.13
C VAL A 78 -3.43 -4.83 7.75
N SER A 79 -3.75 -5.26 8.98
CA SER A 79 -3.04 -6.33 9.68
C SER A 79 -3.44 -7.72 9.18
N PRO A 80 -2.67 -8.77 9.50
CA PRO A 80 -3.07 -10.15 9.20
C PRO A 80 -4.40 -10.57 9.83
N THR A 81 -4.75 -9.96 10.96
CA THR A 81 -6.02 -10.16 11.67
C THR A 81 -7.18 -9.32 11.10
N GLY A 82 -6.90 -8.47 10.10
CA GLY A 82 -7.86 -7.57 9.47
C GLY A 82 -8.19 -6.31 10.28
N GLU A 83 -7.36 -5.94 11.24
CA GLU A 83 -7.40 -4.62 11.87
C GLU A 83 -6.86 -3.58 10.88
N VAL A 84 -7.33 -2.34 10.97
CA VAL A 84 -6.92 -1.27 10.06
C VAL A 84 -6.19 -0.19 10.82
N VAL A 85 -4.97 0.11 10.39
CA VAL A 85 -4.27 1.31 10.86
C VAL A 85 -4.71 2.48 10.01
N ALA A 86 -5.10 3.58 10.67
CA ALA A 86 -5.57 4.79 10.03
C ALA A 86 -4.91 6.02 10.65
N ILE A 87 -4.91 7.13 9.91
CA ILE A 87 -4.53 8.44 10.43
C ILE A 87 -5.81 9.23 10.63
N ARG A 88 -5.93 9.91 11.77
CA ARG A 88 -6.95 10.92 12.03
C ARG A 88 -6.35 12.31 12.05
N ASP A 89 -6.93 13.24 11.29
CA ASP A 89 -6.69 14.67 11.40
C ASP A 89 -7.86 15.30 12.17
N SER A 90 -7.56 15.93 13.30
CA SER A 90 -8.53 16.67 14.11
C SER A 90 -8.44 18.19 13.90
N GLY A 91 -7.45 18.65 13.13
CA GLY A 91 -7.04 20.05 13.03
C GLY A 91 -5.78 20.34 13.85
N PRO A 92 -5.80 20.25 15.19
CA PRO A 92 -4.64 20.52 16.03
C PRO A 92 -3.80 19.28 16.33
N THR A 93 -4.20 18.09 15.85
CA THR A 93 -3.46 16.83 16.04
C THR A 93 -3.55 15.95 14.80
N HIS A 94 -2.49 15.15 14.60
CA HIS A 94 -2.47 14.02 13.68
C HIS A 94 -2.21 12.75 14.49
N ASP A 95 -3.18 11.85 14.53
CA ASP A 95 -3.13 10.67 15.39
C ASP A 95 -3.04 9.40 14.54
N LEU A 96 -2.25 8.44 14.98
CA LEU A 96 -2.26 7.07 14.48
C LEU A 96 -3.31 6.28 15.24
N LEU A 97 -4.24 5.64 14.53
CA LEU A 97 -5.33 4.87 15.09
C LEU A 97 -5.23 3.40 14.67
N LEU A 98 -5.64 2.51 15.56
CA LEU A 98 -5.97 1.13 15.25
C LEU A 98 -7.49 0.98 15.30
N ILE A 99 -8.05 0.51 14.19
CA ILE A 99 -9.47 0.18 14.07
C ILE A 99 -9.61 -1.34 14.11
N GLY A 100 -10.29 -1.83 15.14
CA GLY A 100 -10.57 -3.24 15.35
C GLY A 100 -11.53 -3.80 14.30
N THR A 101 -11.54 -5.13 14.18
CA THR A 101 -12.48 -5.84 13.29
C THR A 101 -13.94 -5.65 13.71
N ASP A 102 -14.18 -5.32 14.98
CA ASP A 102 -15.45 -4.93 15.60
C ASP A 102 -15.77 -3.43 15.44
N LYS A 103 -14.97 -2.70 14.67
CA LYS A 103 -15.02 -1.23 14.49
C LYS A 103 -14.69 -0.42 15.74
N SER A 104 -14.15 -1.03 16.80
CA SER A 104 -13.59 -0.28 17.93
C SER A 104 -12.40 0.56 17.46
N VAL A 105 -12.21 1.75 18.03
CA VAL A 105 -11.16 2.69 17.63
C VAL A 105 -10.26 2.96 18.82
N ARG A 106 -8.96 2.72 18.64
CA ARG A 106 -7.93 2.96 19.66
C ARG A 106 -6.84 3.85 19.11
N GLU A 107 -6.47 4.87 19.88
CA GLU A 107 -5.29 5.69 19.56
C GLU A 107 -4.01 4.92 19.89
N LEU A 108 -3.08 4.92 18.95
CA LEU A 108 -1.77 4.28 19.09
C LEU A 108 -0.68 5.29 19.42
N ALA A 109 -0.68 6.43 18.73
CA ALA A 109 0.28 7.49 18.92
C ALA A 109 -0.30 8.83 18.45
N ALA A 110 0.08 9.91 19.12
CA ALA A 110 -0.15 11.27 18.68
C ALA A 110 1.15 11.84 18.09
N LEU A 111 1.08 12.42 16.89
CA LEU A 111 2.25 13.03 16.28
C LEU A 111 2.51 14.41 16.91
N PRO A 112 3.72 14.67 17.46
CA PRO A 112 4.08 16.01 17.90
C PRO A 112 4.18 16.95 16.70
N GLU A 113 3.88 18.23 16.93
CA GLU A 113 4.04 19.30 15.93
C GLU A 113 3.28 19.04 14.60
N PRO A 114 1.95 18.88 14.65
CA PRO A 114 1.10 18.55 13.49
C PRO A 114 0.97 19.68 12.45
N ASP A 115 1.58 20.84 12.72
CA ASP A 115 1.74 21.91 11.75
C ASP A 115 3.01 21.74 10.90
N GLU A 116 3.99 20.95 11.36
CA GLU A 116 5.24 20.66 10.65
C GLU A 116 5.29 19.24 10.08
N PHE A 117 4.74 18.27 10.81
CA PHE A 117 4.83 16.86 10.45
C PHE A 117 3.47 16.22 10.21
N VAL A 118 3.47 15.19 9.37
CA VAL A 118 2.34 14.29 9.12
C VAL A 118 2.81 12.85 9.18
N ILE A 119 1.87 11.91 9.38
CA ILE A 119 2.17 10.49 9.27
C ILE A 119 2.06 10.07 7.79
N GLY A 120 3.10 9.41 7.29
CA GLY A 120 3.23 8.93 5.92
C GLY A 120 2.72 7.51 5.72
N GLY A 121 3.56 6.66 5.11
CA GLY A 121 3.36 5.23 4.98
C GLY A 121 3.30 4.53 6.33
N VAL A 122 2.54 3.42 6.39
CA VAL A 122 2.39 2.58 7.59
C VAL A 122 2.47 1.11 7.19
N GLY A 123 3.20 0.31 7.97
CA GLY A 123 3.22 -1.14 7.91
C GLY A 123 2.77 -1.73 9.24
N ILE A 124 2.07 -2.87 9.19
CA ILE A 124 1.59 -3.59 10.38
C ILE A 124 1.72 -5.09 10.19
N ASP A 125 2.19 -5.77 11.23
CA ASP A 125 2.11 -7.23 11.40
C ASP A 125 1.47 -7.56 12.76
N ASP A 126 1.58 -8.81 13.21
CA ASP A 126 0.98 -9.27 14.47
C ASP A 126 1.53 -8.58 15.72
N ARG A 127 2.78 -8.12 15.69
CA ARG A 127 3.46 -7.53 16.86
C ARG A 127 3.85 -6.07 16.67
N TRP A 128 4.13 -5.64 15.46
CA TRP A 128 4.79 -4.38 15.18
C TRP A 128 3.94 -3.50 14.27
N ILE A 129 4.01 -2.19 14.51
CA ILE A 129 3.52 -1.15 13.61
C ILE A 129 4.69 -0.23 13.33
N VAL A 130 5.06 -0.09 12.07
CA VAL A 130 6.06 0.88 11.63
C VAL A 130 5.37 1.99 10.84
N PHE A 131 5.79 3.23 11.02
CA PHE A 131 5.25 4.34 10.25
C PHE A 131 6.29 5.42 9.98
N GLU A 132 6.08 6.11 8.88
CA GLU A 132 6.86 7.29 8.51
C GLU A 132 6.34 8.52 9.24
N VAL A 133 7.28 9.33 9.72
CA VAL A 133 7.03 10.73 10.02
C VAL A 133 7.60 11.56 8.89
N VAL A 134 6.72 12.33 8.26
CA VAL A 134 7.01 13.11 7.07
C VAL A 134 6.95 14.58 7.43
N ARG A 135 8.01 15.32 7.14
CA ARG A 135 8.00 16.77 7.20
C ARG A 135 7.16 17.30 6.05
N SER A 136 6.01 17.88 6.38
CA SER A 136 5.08 18.46 5.41
C SER A 136 4.36 19.65 6.05
N PRO A 137 5.05 20.81 6.17
CA PRO A 137 4.51 21.92 6.94
C PRO A 137 3.25 22.51 6.31
N ARG A 138 2.23 22.80 7.14
CA ARG A 138 0.96 23.36 6.67
C ARG A 138 1.22 24.74 6.02
N ASN A 139 0.62 24.96 4.85
CA ASN A 139 0.71 26.21 4.08
C ASN A 139 2.13 26.58 3.57
N ALA A 140 3.10 25.67 3.64
CA ALA A 140 4.43 25.91 3.08
C ALA A 140 4.45 25.60 1.58
N ASN A 141 4.16 26.61 0.75
CA ASN A 141 4.27 26.47 -0.70
C ASN A 141 5.72 26.21 -1.11
N GLY A 142 5.98 25.10 -1.81
CA GLY A 142 7.29 24.77 -2.36
C GLY A 142 8.19 23.93 -1.46
N VAL A 143 7.73 23.49 -0.29
CA VAL A 143 8.43 22.48 0.51
C VAL A 143 8.00 21.09 0.02
N LEU A 144 8.97 20.29 -0.42
CA LEU A 144 8.71 18.90 -0.79
C LEU A 144 8.53 18.05 0.47
N PRO A 145 7.52 17.16 0.52
CA PRO A 145 7.39 16.19 1.61
C PRO A 145 8.63 15.30 1.70
N GLU A 146 9.16 15.12 2.90
CA GLU A 146 10.36 14.34 3.15
C GLU A 146 10.16 13.43 4.38
N VAL A 147 10.51 12.15 4.26
CA VAL A 147 10.50 11.23 5.40
C VAL A 147 11.71 11.55 6.28
N VAL A 148 11.45 12.03 7.50
CA VAL A 148 12.51 12.44 8.43
C VAL A 148 12.84 11.36 9.46
N ARG A 149 11.89 10.48 9.76
CA ARG A 149 12.12 9.31 10.63
C ARG A 149 11.12 8.19 10.39
N LEU A 150 11.53 6.99 10.78
CA LEU A 150 10.72 5.80 10.89
C LEU A 150 10.52 5.47 12.36
N GLU A 151 9.26 5.37 12.76
CA GLU A 151 8.85 5.03 14.12
C GLU A 151 8.30 3.61 14.16
N LEU A 152 8.49 2.92 15.28
CA LEU A 152 8.03 1.57 15.53
C LEU A 152 7.25 1.52 16.84
N ILE A 153 6.11 0.84 16.85
CA ILE A 153 5.29 0.55 18.03
C ILE A 153 5.24 -0.95 18.25
N ASP A 154 5.59 -1.40 19.45
CA ASP A 154 5.26 -2.75 19.94
C ASP A 154 3.77 -2.78 20.30
N ARG A 155 2.97 -3.55 19.57
CA ARG A 155 1.51 -3.66 19.75
C ARG A 155 1.14 -4.28 21.09
N GLN A 156 2.02 -5.08 21.69
CA GLN A 156 1.76 -5.76 22.97
C GLN A 156 1.99 -4.82 24.15
N THR A 157 3.05 -4.01 24.09
CA THR A 157 3.45 -3.14 25.20
C THR A 157 3.03 -1.68 25.01
N GLY A 158 2.72 -1.26 23.79
CA GLY A 158 2.46 0.12 23.41
C GLY A 158 3.72 0.99 23.36
N VAL A 159 4.91 0.41 23.55
CA VAL A 159 6.17 1.16 23.54
C VAL A 159 6.48 1.60 22.11
N GLN A 160 6.78 2.89 21.96
CA GLN A 160 7.23 3.50 20.72
C GLN A 160 8.75 3.72 20.74
N SER A 161 9.41 3.50 19.60
CA SER A 161 10.85 3.73 19.41
C SER A 161 11.19 4.13 17.98
N THR A 162 12.22 4.94 17.80
CA THR A 162 12.72 5.34 16.48
C THR A 162 13.63 4.27 15.86
N VAL A 163 13.30 3.84 14.64
CA VAL A 163 14.09 2.87 13.86
C VAL A 163 15.18 3.59 13.08
N ALA A 164 14.82 4.61 12.33
CA ALA A 164 15.75 5.39 11.53
C ALA A 164 15.35 6.86 11.60
N GLU A 165 16.32 7.75 11.59
CA GLU A 165 16.11 9.20 11.60
C GLU A 165 17.19 9.83 10.73
N GLN A 166 16.79 10.81 9.92
CA GLN A 166 17.74 11.62 9.16
C GLN A 166 18.57 12.42 10.15
N SER A 167 19.90 12.34 10.04
CA SER A 167 20.77 13.04 10.98
C SER A 167 20.67 14.56 10.76
N ALA A 168 20.67 15.33 11.86
CA ALA A 168 20.68 16.80 11.79
C ALA A 168 21.91 17.33 11.01
N GLY A 169 23.02 16.59 11.02
CA GLY A 169 24.23 16.90 10.25
C GLY A 169 24.03 16.73 8.75
N ASP A 170 23.34 15.67 8.32
CA ASP A 170 22.99 15.46 6.92
C ASP A 170 22.00 16.52 6.44
N ALA A 171 20.93 16.77 7.21
CA ALA A 171 19.96 17.81 6.91
C ALA A 171 20.58 19.22 6.80
N ALA A 172 21.60 19.52 7.63
CA ALA A 172 22.32 20.80 7.59
C ALA A 172 23.37 20.89 6.48
N ALA A 173 24.03 19.78 6.13
CA ALA A 173 25.08 19.75 5.10
C ALA A 173 24.50 19.77 3.68
N SER A 174 23.43 19.01 3.46
CA SER A 174 22.61 19.07 2.25
C SER A 174 21.26 18.40 2.56
N PRO A 175 20.13 19.13 2.49
CA PRO A 175 18.80 18.56 2.78
C PRO A 175 18.41 17.42 1.83
N GLU A 176 19.20 17.18 0.79
CA GLU A 176 18.97 16.08 -0.14
C GLU A 176 19.77 14.82 0.21
N ARG A 177 20.65 14.80 1.23
CA ARG A 177 21.51 13.65 1.53
C ARG A 177 20.87 12.61 2.45
N ASN A 178 21.21 11.33 2.23
CA ASN A 178 20.78 10.19 3.05
C ASN A 178 19.26 10.14 3.27
N VAL A 179 18.50 10.47 2.21
CA VAL A 179 17.05 10.62 2.29
C VAL A 179 16.40 9.26 2.47
N LEU A 180 15.52 9.14 3.45
CA LEU A 180 14.68 7.97 3.64
C LEU A 180 13.66 7.89 2.48
N ASP A 181 13.77 6.83 1.67
CA ASP A 181 12.96 6.66 0.46
C ASP A 181 11.68 5.86 0.71
N GLY A 182 11.78 4.83 1.54
CA GLY A 182 10.66 3.99 1.92
C GLY A 182 11.08 2.84 2.82
N PHE A 183 10.10 2.11 3.32
CA PHE A 183 10.32 1.00 4.25
C PHE A 183 9.40 -0.19 3.94
N ALA A 184 9.71 -1.33 4.53
CA ALA A 184 8.85 -2.50 4.58
C ALA A 184 8.91 -3.15 5.97
N LEU A 185 7.83 -3.82 6.38
CA LEU A 185 7.77 -4.66 7.58
C LEU A 185 7.52 -6.10 7.15
N SER A 186 8.45 -6.99 7.47
CA SER A 186 8.36 -8.40 7.07
C SER A 186 9.04 -9.32 8.06
N GLY A 187 8.40 -10.47 8.35
CA GLY A 187 9.00 -11.49 9.21
C GLY A 187 9.39 -10.93 10.58
N GLY A 188 8.67 -9.93 11.08
CA GLY A 188 8.99 -9.24 12.34
C GLY A 188 10.18 -8.26 12.27
N LYS A 189 10.73 -7.99 11.09
CA LYS A 189 11.86 -7.05 10.86
C LYS A 189 11.43 -5.84 10.05
N VAL A 190 12.06 -4.70 10.34
CA VAL A 190 11.90 -3.47 9.57
C VAL A 190 13.02 -3.35 8.57
N TYR A 191 12.67 -3.05 7.32
CA TYR A 191 13.61 -2.78 6.25
C TYR A 191 13.39 -1.37 5.74
N TRP A 192 14.44 -0.66 5.35
CA TRP A 192 14.30 0.66 4.75
C TRP A 192 15.41 0.96 3.77
N ILE A 193 15.17 1.93 2.88
CA ILE A 193 16.15 2.39 1.90
C ILE A 193 16.53 3.83 2.22
N THR A 194 17.83 4.11 2.22
CA THR A 194 18.38 5.46 2.19
C THR A 194 18.97 5.73 0.81
N ARG A 195 18.59 6.85 0.17
CA ARG A 195 19.25 7.33 -1.06
C ARG A 195 20.43 8.21 -0.69
N ASP A 196 21.48 8.15 -1.49
CA ASP A 196 22.63 9.05 -1.32
C ASP A 196 22.19 10.51 -1.43
N GLU A 197 21.32 10.78 -2.42
CA GLU A 197 20.70 12.09 -2.68
C GLU A 197 19.20 11.94 -3.03
N TYR A 198 18.38 12.98 -2.83
CA TYR A 198 16.92 12.94 -3.08
C TYR A 198 16.55 12.44 -4.48
N ASN A 199 17.31 12.83 -5.51
CA ASN A 199 17.15 12.35 -6.89
C ASN A 199 18.26 11.38 -7.33
N GLY A 200 19.08 10.90 -6.40
CA GLY A 200 20.23 10.04 -6.69
C GLY A 200 19.82 8.63 -7.08
N ASP A 201 20.47 8.07 -8.09
CA ASP A 201 20.15 6.72 -8.58
C ASP A 201 20.64 5.60 -7.68
N ASN A 202 21.46 5.91 -6.66
CA ASN A 202 22.06 4.94 -5.76
C ASN A 202 21.56 5.08 -4.31
N GLY A 203 21.65 4.00 -3.55
CA GLY A 203 21.41 4.00 -2.12
C GLY A 203 21.80 2.70 -1.45
N VAL A 204 21.30 2.54 -0.22
CA VAL A 204 21.57 1.40 0.66
C VAL A 204 20.24 0.92 1.25
N ALA A 205 20.01 -0.39 1.20
CA ALA A 205 18.95 -1.05 1.97
C ALA A 205 19.49 -1.54 3.30
N HIS A 206 18.68 -1.34 4.33
CA HIS A 206 18.97 -1.64 5.72
C HIS A 206 17.94 -2.61 6.26
N SER A 207 18.30 -3.29 7.34
CA SER A 207 17.40 -4.10 8.16
C SER A 207 17.57 -3.78 9.63
N PHE A 208 16.48 -3.93 10.38
CA PHE A 208 16.43 -3.82 11.83
C PHE A 208 15.55 -4.93 12.41
N ASP A 209 16.12 -5.70 13.32
CA ASP A 209 15.38 -6.67 14.13
C ASP A 209 15.00 -6.02 15.46
N PRO A 210 13.72 -5.69 15.70
CA PRO A 210 13.30 -5.02 16.92
C PRO A 210 13.33 -5.94 18.15
N VAL A 211 13.46 -7.26 17.98
CA VAL A 211 13.55 -8.20 19.10
C VAL A 211 14.98 -8.24 19.64
N THR A 212 15.98 -8.28 18.77
CA THR A 212 17.40 -8.35 19.17
C THR A 212 18.08 -6.99 19.22
N GLY A 213 17.54 -6.00 18.51
CA GLY A 213 18.16 -4.70 18.29
C GLY A 213 19.17 -4.68 17.15
N ASP A 214 19.35 -5.81 16.45
CA ASP A 214 20.37 -5.94 15.40
C ASP A 214 20.05 -5.09 14.18
N ARG A 215 21.08 -4.46 13.62
CA ARG A 215 21.02 -3.66 12.39
C ARG A 215 22.04 -4.14 11.38
N ALA A 216 21.69 -4.13 10.11
CA ALA A 216 22.61 -4.46 9.03
C ALA A 216 22.25 -3.77 7.71
N ASP A 217 23.28 -3.37 6.97
CA ASP A 217 23.18 -3.02 5.55
C ASP A 217 23.10 -4.33 4.76
N ILE A 218 22.03 -4.51 3.99
CA ILE A 218 21.72 -5.80 3.33
C ILE A 218 21.89 -5.77 1.81
N ALA A 219 21.93 -4.57 1.21
CA ALA A 219 22.24 -4.33 -0.19
C ALA A 219 22.66 -2.87 -0.41
N SER A 220 23.46 -2.59 -1.44
CA SER A 220 23.81 -1.24 -1.88
C SER A 220 24.03 -1.22 -3.39
N GLY A 221 23.70 -0.10 -4.04
CA GLY A 221 23.73 0.01 -5.50
C GLY A 221 22.56 0.83 -6.05
N PRO A 222 22.17 0.59 -7.32
CA PRO A 222 21.08 1.30 -7.95
C PRO A 222 19.74 1.07 -7.22
N ILE A 223 19.01 2.16 -6.94
CA ILE A 223 17.72 2.13 -6.24
C ILE A 223 16.72 1.21 -6.93
N ARG A 224 16.72 1.16 -8.27
CA ARG A 224 15.85 0.24 -9.01
C ARG A 224 16.07 -1.22 -8.62
N ASP A 225 17.32 -1.63 -8.47
CA ASP A 225 17.68 -3.02 -8.17
C ASP A 225 17.36 -3.34 -6.70
N ILE A 226 17.71 -2.42 -5.80
CA ILE A 226 17.37 -2.50 -4.38
C ILE A 226 15.85 -2.60 -4.19
N ARG A 227 15.04 -1.78 -4.86
CA ARG A 227 13.58 -1.79 -4.72
C ARG A 227 12.93 -3.09 -5.23
N THR A 228 13.58 -3.84 -6.12
CA THR A 228 13.03 -5.13 -6.57
C THR A 228 13.39 -6.30 -5.64
N GLY A 229 14.20 -6.06 -4.61
CA GLY A 229 14.63 -7.08 -3.65
C GLY A 229 15.56 -8.13 -4.25
N SER A 230 16.00 -7.98 -5.51
CA SER A 230 16.83 -8.97 -6.21
C SER A 230 18.19 -9.19 -5.57
N GLU A 231 18.66 -8.23 -4.78
CA GLU A 231 19.98 -8.24 -4.15
C GLU A 231 19.94 -8.34 -2.62
N TRP A 232 18.76 -8.46 -2.01
CA TRP A 232 18.65 -8.44 -0.54
C TRP A 232 19.05 -9.78 0.04
N SER A 233 20.10 -9.76 0.86
CA SER A 233 20.50 -10.93 1.64
C SER A 233 19.54 -11.16 2.83
N GLY A 234 19.19 -12.43 3.10
CA GLY A 234 18.45 -12.81 4.31
C GLY A 234 16.92 -12.65 4.27
N LEU A 235 16.31 -12.53 3.08
CA LEU A 235 14.85 -12.51 2.94
C LEU A 235 14.22 -13.90 3.20
N PRO A 236 13.16 -14.00 4.04
CA PRO A 236 12.46 -15.25 4.23
C PRO A 236 11.54 -15.60 3.04
N ALA A 237 11.55 -16.89 2.69
CA ALA A 237 10.77 -17.61 1.68
C ALA A 237 11.01 -17.24 0.20
N THR A 238 11.27 -18.27 -0.60
CA THR A 238 11.21 -18.22 -2.07
C THR A 238 9.78 -17.93 -2.51
N LEU A 239 9.60 -16.91 -3.33
CA LEU A 239 8.35 -16.69 -4.07
C LEU A 239 7.93 -17.98 -4.79
N PRO A 240 6.60 -18.21 -4.95
CA PRO A 240 6.11 -19.26 -5.85
C PRO A 240 6.80 -19.16 -7.20
N THR A 241 7.12 -20.29 -7.83
CA THR A 241 7.90 -20.33 -9.08
C THR A 241 7.27 -19.45 -10.17
N GLU A 242 5.95 -19.42 -10.23
CA GLU A 242 5.18 -18.62 -11.18
C GLU A 242 5.34 -17.11 -10.95
N VAL A 243 5.43 -16.68 -9.69
CA VAL A 243 5.64 -15.27 -9.31
C VAL A 243 7.12 -14.89 -9.42
N ALA A 244 8.03 -15.83 -9.13
CA ALA A 244 9.47 -15.63 -9.28
C ALA A 244 9.89 -15.43 -10.75
N GLY A 245 9.14 -16.00 -11.69
CA GLY A 245 9.38 -15.88 -13.14
C GLY A 245 8.95 -14.56 -13.77
N LEU A 246 8.31 -13.66 -13.01
CA LEU A 246 7.83 -12.37 -13.51
C LEU A 246 8.98 -11.45 -13.94
N SER A 247 8.72 -10.65 -14.99
CA SER A 247 9.65 -9.60 -15.41
C SER A 247 9.86 -8.55 -14.31
N ALA A 248 10.92 -7.75 -14.42
CA ALA A 248 11.17 -6.69 -13.45
C ALA A 248 10.04 -5.64 -13.40
N GLU A 249 9.39 -5.39 -14.53
CA GLU A 249 8.26 -4.44 -14.64
C GLU A 249 7.01 -5.00 -13.97
N GLU A 250 6.69 -6.28 -14.19
CA GLU A 250 5.56 -6.94 -13.50
C GLU A 250 5.79 -7.04 -12.00
N ARG A 251 7.02 -7.36 -11.57
CA ARG A 251 7.37 -7.39 -10.15
C ARG A 251 7.25 -6.03 -9.48
N ALA A 252 7.50 -4.94 -10.21
CA ALA A 252 7.30 -3.59 -9.68
C ALA A 252 5.81 -3.24 -9.44
N LEU A 253 4.88 -3.96 -10.08
CA LEU A 253 3.43 -3.78 -9.96
C LEU A 253 2.74 -4.95 -9.23
N LEU A 254 3.52 -5.85 -8.64
CA LEU A 254 3.06 -7.03 -7.91
C LEU A 254 2.53 -6.64 -6.53
N GLY A 255 1.31 -7.08 -6.22
CA GLY A 255 0.70 -7.05 -4.91
C GLY A 255 0.51 -8.42 -4.30
N THR A 256 0.30 -8.46 -2.99
CA THR A 256 -0.10 -9.67 -2.26
C THR A 256 -1.00 -9.32 -1.08
N ASP A 257 -1.87 -10.24 -0.69
CA ASP A 257 -2.59 -10.20 0.58
C ASP A 257 -1.96 -11.09 1.67
N GLY A 258 -0.79 -11.68 1.38
CA GLY A 258 -0.10 -12.68 2.20
C GLY A 258 -0.35 -14.13 1.78
N THR A 259 -1.43 -14.39 1.03
CA THR A 259 -1.83 -15.75 0.62
C THR A 259 -1.88 -15.92 -0.91
N ALA A 260 -2.21 -14.84 -1.61
CA ALA A 260 -2.29 -14.77 -3.06
C ALA A 260 -1.49 -13.57 -3.58
N PHE A 261 -1.19 -13.60 -4.88
CA PHE A 261 -0.44 -12.57 -5.58
C PHE A 261 -1.23 -12.08 -6.78
N GLY A 262 -1.12 -10.81 -7.09
CA GLY A 262 -1.75 -10.19 -8.25
C GLY A 262 -0.83 -9.16 -8.88
N TRP A 263 -0.79 -9.07 -10.20
CA TRP A 263 0.09 -8.15 -10.90
C TRP A 263 -0.56 -7.64 -12.18
N ILE A 264 -0.04 -6.52 -12.65
CA ILE A 264 -0.41 -5.94 -13.94
C ILE A 264 0.64 -6.39 -14.95
N SER A 265 0.22 -7.16 -15.95
CA SER A 265 1.04 -7.60 -17.07
C SER A 265 0.78 -6.72 -18.30
N SER A 266 1.80 -6.49 -19.11
CA SER A 266 1.60 -5.92 -20.44
C SER A 266 0.87 -6.95 -21.32
N ALA A 267 -0.27 -6.58 -21.92
CA ALA A 267 -0.94 -7.47 -22.88
C ALA A 267 -0.65 -7.02 -24.33
N PRO A 268 -0.41 -7.96 -25.25
CA PRO A 268 -0.09 -7.65 -26.65
C PRO A 268 -1.27 -7.11 -27.47
N GLU A 269 -2.51 -7.21 -27.01
CA GLU A 269 -3.70 -6.72 -27.73
C GLU A 269 -4.71 -6.02 -26.79
N GLY A 270 -4.93 -4.72 -26.98
CA GLY A 270 -6.17 -4.03 -26.60
C GLY A 270 -6.42 -3.67 -25.13
N GLY A 271 -5.42 -3.76 -24.24
CA GLY A 271 -5.57 -3.36 -22.82
C GLY A 271 -4.41 -3.87 -21.96
N ALA A 272 -4.52 -3.74 -20.64
CA ALA A 272 -3.64 -4.41 -19.69
C ALA A 272 -4.09 -5.86 -19.48
N GLY A 273 -3.13 -6.74 -19.17
CA GLY A 273 -3.42 -8.08 -18.66
C GLY A 273 -3.29 -8.07 -17.14
N ILE A 274 -4.13 -8.83 -16.46
CA ILE A 274 -4.10 -8.94 -14.99
C ILE A 274 -3.80 -10.38 -14.63
N GLY A 275 -2.67 -10.58 -13.98
CA GLY A 275 -2.26 -11.87 -13.47
C GLY A 275 -2.66 -12.03 -12.01
N TYR A 276 -2.96 -13.27 -11.63
CA TYR A 276 -3.27 -13.68 -10.27
C TYR A 276 -2.71 -15.07 -10.01
N TRP A 277 -2.23 -15.31 -8.80
CA TRP A 277 -1.82 -16.64 -8.35
C TRP A 277 -2.28 -16.86 -6.92
N SER A 278 -2.75 -18.07 -6.64
CA SER A 278 -2.90 -18.57 -5.27
C SER A 278 -2.58 -20.07 -5.23
N PRO A 279 -2.23 -20.63 -4.06
CA PRO A 279 -2.01 -22.07 -3.92
C PRO A 279 -3.22 -22.92 -4.35
N GLN A 280 -4.43 -22.38 -4.24
CA GLN A 280 -5.67 -23.10 -4.52
C GLN A 280 -6.07 -23.03 -6.00
N THR A 281 -5.79 -21.91 -6.67
CA THR A 281 -6.26 -21.66 -8.04
C THR A 281 -5.18 -21.87 -9.10
N GLY A 282 -3.89 -21.89 -8.73
CA GLY A 282 -2.81 -21.73 -9.69
C GLY A 282 -2.83 -20.33 -10.32
N VAL A 283 -2.26 -20.22 -11.53
CA VAL A 283 -2.16 -18.96 -12.27
C VAL A 283 -3.44 -18.69 -13.04
N VAL A 284 -3.99 -17.48 -12.86
CA VAL A 284 -5.09 -16.95 -13.66
C VAL A 284 -4.62 -15.69 -14.37
N THR A 285 -4.96 -15.56 -15.65
CA THR A 285 -4.75 -14.33 -16.41
C THR A 285 -6.08 -13.80 -16.95
N VAL A 286 -6.32 -12.51 -16.79
CA VAL A 286 -7.48 -11.79 -17.35
C VAL A 286 -6.97 -10.78 -18.37
N SER A 287 -7.32 -10.97 -19.63
CA SER A 287 -6.88 -10.13 -20.76
C SER A 287 -7.92 -9.07 -21.15
N GLY A 288 -7.48 -7.97 -21.75
CA GLY A 288 -8.38 -6.91 -22.27
C GLY A 288 -8.95 -5.98 -21.19
N VAL A 289 -8.25 -5.84 -20.06
CA VAL A 289 -8.66 -4.90 -19.01
C VAL A 289 -8.24 -3.50 -19.43
N ASP A 290 -9.20 -2.61 -19.68
CA ASP A 290 -8.93 -1.23 -20.06
C ASP A 290 -8.53 -0.41 -18.81
N VAL A 291 -7.22 -0.44 -18.54
CA VAL A 291 -6.47 0.27 -17.51
C VAL A 291 -5.26 0.90 -18.18
N GLU A 292 -5.05 2.20 -17.94
CA GLU A 292 -3.90 2.92 -18.45
C GLU A 292 -2.68 2.64 -17.56
N VAL A 293 -1.66 1.98 -18.11
CA VAL A 293 -0.40 1.73 -17.40
C VAL A 293 0.47 3.00 -17.45
N THR A 294 0.60 3.69 -16.32
CA THR A 294 1.38 4.92 -16.14
C THR A 294 2.47 4.71 -15.10
N GLU A 295 3.46 5.59 -15.05
CA GLU A 295 4.52 5.57 -14.03
C GLU A 295 4.01 5.81 -12.59
N PHE A 296 2.76 6.29 -12.44
CA PHE A 296 2.14 6.57 -11.14
C PHE A 296 1.29 5.42 -10.60
N LEU A 297 1.16 4.33 -11.37
CA LEU A 297 0.40 3.17 -10.93
C LEU A 297 1.06 2.53 -9.72
N ARG A 298 0.21 2.29 -8.72
CA ARG A 298 0.60 1.55 -7.53
C ARG A 298 0.61 0.06 -7.85
N PRO A 299 1.35 -0.73 -7.07
CA PRO A 299 1.19 -2.17 -7.10
C PRO A 299 -0.27 -2.56 -6.91
N ALA A 300 -0.66 -3.67 -7.55
CA ALA A 300 -2.01 -4.18 -7.38
C ALA A 300 -2.31 -4.45 -5.90
N LEU A 301 -3.57 -4.40 -5.52
CA LEU A 301 -4.04 -4.92 -4.25
C LEU A 301 -4.75 -6.25 -4.51
N VAL A 302 -4.48 -7.23 -3.67
CA VAL A 302 -5.12 -8.54 -3.75
C VAL A 302 -6.09 -8.66 -2.59
N PHE A 303 -7.29 -9.15 -2.86
CA PHE A 303 -8.31 -9.34 -1.84
C PHE A 303 -9.20 -10.52 -2.24
N ASP A 304 -9.03 -11.66 -1.58
CA ASP A 304 -9.67 -12.92 -2.01
C ASP A 304 -9.32 -13.17 -3.49
N SER A 305 -10.30 -13.47 -4.35
CA SER A 305 -10.09 -13.64 -5.79
C SER A 305 -10.15 -12.33 -6.59
N LEU A 306 -9.99 -11.18 -5.93
CA LEU A 306 -10.09 -9.88 -6.56
C LEU A 306 -8.70 -9.26 -6.68
N VAL A 307 -8.38 -8.77 -7.87
CA VAL A 307 -7.23 -7.90 -8.10
C VAL A 307 -7.74 -6.49 -8.32
N ILE A 308 -7.26 -5.56 -7.50
CA ILE A 308 -7.69 -4.17 -7.47
C ILE A 308 -6.54 -3.30 -7.91
N ILE A 309 -6.81 -2.45 -8.89
CA ILE A 309 -5.84 -1.53 -9.47
C ILE A 309 -6.30 -0.14 -9.09
N ASP A 310 -5.65 0.45 -8.10
CA ASP A 310 -5.86 1.85 -7.74
C ASP A 310 -5.15 2.73 -8.77
N ALA A 311 -5.92 3.58 -9.46
CA ALA A 311 -5.36 4.52 -10.44
C ALA A 311 -4.51 5.62 -9.77
N GLY A 312 -4.57 5.72 -8.44
CA GLY A 312 -4.03 6.85 -7.70
C GLY A 312 -4.85 8.12 -7.97
N GLY A 313 -4.82 9.05 -7.02
CA GLY A 313 -5.43 10.37 -7.24
C GLY A 313 -4.62 11.14 -8.28
N SER A 314 -5.02 11.11 -9.55
CA SER A 314 -4.46 12.01 -10.55
C SER A 314 -4.92 13.45 -10.24
N THR A 315 -3.99 14.41 -10.30
CA THR A 315 -4.28 15.83 -10.05
C THR A 315 -5.00 16.52 -11.22
N THR A 316 -5.20 15.83 -12.34
CA THR A 316 -5.63 16.46 -13.61
C THR A 316 -6.69 15.71 -14.40
N SER A 317 -7.12 14.52 -14.01
CA SER A 317 -8.21 13.78 -14.66
C SER A 317 -9.13 13.10 -13.64
N LEU A 318 -10.43 13.33 -13.80
CA LEU A 318 -11.53 12.72 -13.01
C LEU A 318 -11.70 11.21 -13.33
N GLY A 319 -10.62 10.51 -13.66
CA GLY A 319 -10.57 9.09 -14.00
C GLY A 319 -10.80 8.20 -12.77
N TYR A 320 -11.29 6.99 -13.01
CA TYR A 320 -11.71 5.97 -12.03
C TYR A 320 -10.87 5.94 -10.73
N SER A 321 -11.53 5.74 -9.58
CA SER A 321 -10.81 5.63 -8.30
C SER A 321 -10.16 4.26 -8.10
N ALA A 322 -10.73 3.21 -8.71
CA ALA A 322 -10.11 1.90 -8.80
C ALA A 322 -10.76 1.06 -9.90
N THR A 323 -10.00 0.11 -10.46
CA THR A 323 -10.52 -0.99 -11.29
C THR A 323 -10.43 -2.28 -10.49
N ILE A 324 -11.54 -3.00 -10.38
CA ILE A 324 -11.64 -4.29 -9.66
C ILE A 324 -11.83 -5.38 -10.70
N VAL A 325 -10.99 -6.42 -10.64
CA VAL A 325 -11.04 -7.57 -11.52
C VAL A 325 -11.29 -8.83 -10.70
N ASP A 326 -12.42 -9.51 -10.95
CA ASP A 326 -12.72 -10.82 -10.35
C ASP A 326 -12.08 -11.93 -11.19
N THR A 327 -11.06 -12.57 -10.64
CA THR A 327 -10.26 -13.58 -11.34
C THR A 327 -11.02 -14.89 -11.52
N ARG A 328 -12.13 -15.10 -10.80
CA ARG A 328 -12.99 -16.29 -10.96
C ARG A 328 -13.81 -16.24 -12.23
N THR A 329 -14.19 -15.05 -12.68
CA THR A 329 -15.14 -14.87 -13.80
C THR A 329 -14.57 -14.05 -14.95
N GLY A 330 -13.57 -13.21 -14.70
CA GLY A 330 -13.08 -12.20 -15.65
C GLY A 330 -13.90 -10.91 -15.62
N ALA A 331 -14.84 -10.78 -14.68
CA ALA A 331 -15.63 -9.57 -14.54
C ALA A 331 -14.80 -8.38 -14.06
N VAL A 332 -14.99 -7.23 -14.70
CA VAL A 332 -14.30 -5.98 -14.41
C VAL A 332 -15.32 -4.93 -14.00
N VAL A 333 -15.14 -4.38 -12.80
CA VAL A 333 -15.93 -3.26 -12.30
C VAL A 333 -15.03 -2.04 -12.13
N ARG A 334 -15.52 -0.89 -12.57
CA ARG A 334 -14.85 0.39 -12.35
C ARG A 334 -15.53 1.14 -11.23
N LEU A 335 -14.79 1.42 -10.16
CA LEU A 335 -15.25 2.36 -9.15
C LEU A 335 -15.04 3.77 -9.70
N THR A 336 -16.15 4.39 -10.11
CA THR A 336 -16.15 5.79 -10.55
C THR A 336 -16.31 6.71 -9.34
N PRO A 337 -15.64 7.88 -9.35
CA PRO A 337 -15.93 8.94 -8.38
C PRO A 337 -17.42 9.28 -8.42
N ARG A 338 -18.06 9.48 -7.27
CA ARG A 338 -19.46 9.94 -7.23
C ARG A 338 -19.50 11.37 -7.75
N VAL A 339 -19.99 11.57 -8.99
CA VAL A 339 -20.53 12.75 -9.75
C VAL A 339 -20.01 14.18 -9.46
N THR A 340 -19.06 14.41 -8.55
CA THR A 340 -18.60 15.75 -8.10
C THR A 340 -17.10 15.76 -7.74
N GLY A 341 -16.31 14.79 -8.22
CA GLY A 341 -14.88 14.69 -7.87
C GLY A 341 -14.63 14.17 -6.46
N GLN A 342 -15.55 13.35 -5.93
CA GLN A 342 -15.48 12.72 -4.61
C GLN A 342 -14.86 11.33 -4.75
N TYR A 343 -13.74 11.09 -4.05
CA TYR A 343 -12.96 9.87 -4.20
C TYR A 343 -13.18 8.93 -3.02
N ASP A 344 -13.64 7.71 -3.32
CA ASP A 344 -13.40 6.56 -2.46
C ASP A 344 -12.15 5.84 -2.99
N ALA A 345 -11.07 5.77 -2.22
CA ALA A 345 -9.82 5.12 -2.64
C ALA A 345 -9.63 3.80 -1.89
N VAL A 346 -9.11 2.78 -2.57
CA VAL A 346 -8.74 1.52 -1.92
C VAL A 346 -7.30 1.66 -1.43
N VAL A 347 -7.08 1.50 -0.12
CA VAL A 347 -5.76 1.85 0.46
C VAL A 347 -4.93 0.63 0.84
N GLY A 348 -5.57 -0.49 1.15
CA GLY A 348 -4.84 -1.72 1.47
C GLY A 348 -5.75 -2.91 1.55
N ALA A 349 -5.18 -4.09 1.34
CA ALA A 349 -5.86 -5.36 1.46
C ALA A 349 -4.94 -6.40 2.10
N ARG A 350 -5.47 -7.17 3.05
CA ARG A 350 -4.75 -8.27 3.70
C ARG A 350 -5.72 -9.24 4.35
N ASP A 351 -5.44 -10.53 4.22
CA ASP A 351 -6.17 -11.63 4.90
C ASP A 351 -7.70 -11.44 4.89
N GLY A 352 -8.26 -11.17 3.71
CA GLY A 352 -9.70 -10.97 3.56
C GLY A 352 -10.23 -9.72 4.28
N THR A 353 -9.46 -8.63 4.30
CA THR A 353 -9.95 -7.30 4.66
C THR A 353 -9.52 -6.30 3.63
N LEU A 354 -10.46 -5.45 3.20
CA LEU A 354 -10.21 -4.35 2.29
C LEU A 354 -10.49 -3.03 3.01
N ALA A 355 -9.47 -2.20 3.14
CA ALA A 355 -9.59 -0.88 3.73
C ALA A 355 -9.88 0.17 2.65
N LEU A 356 -10.97 0.90 2.85
CA LEU A 356 -11.44 1.94 1.95
C LEU A 356 -11.30 3.30 2.61
N ARG A 357 -10.76 4.26 1.87
CA ARG A 357 -10.91 5.67 2.18
C ARG A 357 -12.24 6.11 1.60
N LEU A 358 -13.19 6.49 2.43
CA LEU A 358 -14.53 6.88 2.02
C LEU A 358 -14.70 8.40 2.09
N TRP A 359 -15.40 9.00 1.14
CA TRP A 359 -15.73 10.43 1.23
C TRP A 359 -16.77 10.68 2.33
N ALA A 360 -16.47 11.61 3.25
CA ALA A 360 -17.29 11.91 4.41
C ALA A 360 -18.11 13.20 4.27
N GLY A 361 -17.75 14.09 3.33
CA GLY A 361 -18.40 15.39 3.16
C GLY A 361 -17.46 16.46 2.61
N PRO A 362 -17.99 17.64 2.21
CA PRO A 362 -17.16 18.82 2.02
C PRO A 362 -16.59 19.19 3.40
N GLY A 363 -15.26 19.22 3.51
CA GLY A 363 -14.63 19.53 4.78
C GLY A 363 -15.00 20.91 5.30
N GLY A 364 -14.99 21.07 6.63
CA GLY A 364 -15.19 22.39 7.27
C GLY A 364 -14.17 23.45 6.83
N ARG A 365 -13.10 23.05 6.13
CA ARG A 365 -12.12 23.90 5.46
C ARG A 365 -12.24 23.71 3.94
N VAL A 366 -12.56 24.79 3.23
CA VAL A 366 -12.90 24.90 1.78
C VAL A 366 -11.86 24.29 0.79
N LYS A 367 -10.74 23.72 1.26
CA LYS A 367 -9.65 23.22 0.42
C LYS A 367 -9.36 21.72 0.51
N GLN A 368 -9.92 20.97 1.47
CA GLN A 368 -9.70 19.53 1.56
C GLN A 368 -11.00 18.78 1.90
N PRO A 369 -11.32 17.67 1.20
CA PRO A 369 -12.45 16.82 1.54
C PRO A 369 -12.20 16.06 2.87
N ASP A 370 -13.27 15.89 3.65
CA ASP A 370 -13.24 15.02 4.83
C ASP A 370 -13.35 13.56 4.36
N TYR A 371 -12.58 12.68 4.99
CA TYR A 371 -12.60 11.25 4.71
C TYR A 371 -12.98 10.43 5.94
N ALA A 372 -13.53 9.24 5.71
CA ALA A 372 -13.80 8.21 6.69
C ALA A 372 -13.08 6.90 6.32
N VAL A 373 -12.94 6.01 7.28
CA VAL A 373 -12.45 4.65 7.03
C VAL A 373 -13.65 3.73 6.75
N GLY A 374 -13.55 2.92 5.71
CA GLY A 374 -14.43 1.78 5.44
C GLY A 374 -13.66 0.47 5.55
N MET A 375 -14.32 -0.58 6.05
CA MET A 375 -13.75 -1.92 6.19
C MET A 375 -14.66 -2.97 5.55
N LEU A 376 -14.23 -3.52 4.42
CA LEU A 376 -14.95 -4.59 3.71
C LEU A 376 -14.32 -5.96 3.96
N ARG A 377 -15.17 -7.00 3.93
CA ARG A 377 -14.78 -8.41 4.11
C ARG A 377 -15.30 -9.28 2.95
N PRO A 378 -14.59 -10.32 2.52
CA PRO A 378 -14.93 -11.11 1.33
C PRO A 378 -16.34 -11.66 1.38
N GLY A 379 -16.75 -12.21 2.53
CA GLY A 379 -18.08 -12.79 2.72
C GLY A 379 -19.25 -11.80 2.63
N THR A 380 -18.98 -10.49 2.56
CA THR A 380 -20.03 -9.47 2.38
C THR A 380 -20.31 -9.17 0.91
N LEU A 381 -19.46 -9.63 0.01
CA LEU A 381 -19.50 -9.30 -1.41
C LEU A 381 -19.97 -10.50 -2.24
N THR A 382 -20.97 -10.28 -3.07
CA THR A 382 -21.34 -11.27 -4.10
C THR A 382 -20.28 -11.33 -5.19
N SER A 383 -20.07 -12.53 -5.75
CA SER A 383 -19.22 -12.69 -6.94
C SER A 383 -19.69 -11.77 -8.06
N LEU A 384 -18.72 -11.22 -8.79
CA LEU A 384 -19.00 -10.53 -10.04
C LEU A 384 -19.10 -11.59 -11.14
N ALA A 385 -20.00 -11.40 -12.10
CA ALA A 385 -20.25 -12.38 -13.15
C ALA A 385 -20.40 -11.70 -14.51
N CYS A 386 -19.69 -12.26 -15.49
CA CYS A 386 -20.14 -12.26 -16.88
C CYS A 386 -21.31 -13.27 -17.00
#